data_AF-C7RMB0-F1
#
_entry.id   AF-C7RMB0-F1
#
_cell.length_a   1.000
_cell.length_b   1.000
_cell.length_c   1.000
_cell.angle_alpha   90.00
_cell.angle_beta   90.00
_cell.angle_gamma   90.00
#
_symmetry.space_group_name_H-M   'P 1'
#
loop_
_entity.id
_entity.type
_entity.pdbx_description
1 polymer ?
#
loop_
_entity_poly.entity_id
_entity_poly.type
_entity_poly.pdbx_seq_one_letter_code
_entity_poly.pdbx_strand_id
1 'polypeptide(L)'
;MRKLGDTGRQLAPISIALSRQRGYGAHVSVALSLDADRFLLFTASPHGSRAVLGLRPGAGCSFPPLNEETTMAITLKQYWKNRDVEYANELTPTIMANAKETVRRANLFLKRYHDATGATAPDGVNSGWRPPSVNAATKNAAKNSPHLTAQAVDLSDDVEAIDRWIASPEGLQALVDCDLYAEAPKATPRWAHLQTRAIASGKRVFNP
;
A
#
# COMPACT_ATOMS: atom_id res chain seq x y z
N MET A 1 -26.44 -51.04 -37.66
CA MET A 1 -25.67 -49.79 -37.41
C MET A 1 -26.27 -49.05 -36.23
N ARG A 2 -25.60 -49.07 -35.07
CA ARG A 2 -25.64 -48.01 -34.04
C ARG A 2 -24.25 -47.99 -33.40
N LYS A 3 -23.49 -46.92 -33.59
CA LYS A 3 -22.22 -46.67 -32.90
C LYS A 3 -22.55 -46.05 -31.54
N LEU A 4 -22.09 -46.68 -30.45
CA LEU A 4 -22.01 -46.06 -29.13
C LEU A 4 -20.87 -45.04 -29.16
N GLY A 5 -21.19 -43.79 -28.79
CA GLY A 5 -20.25 -42.67 -28.79
C GLY A 5 -19.23 -42.80 -27.66
N ASP A 6 -17.97 -42.72 -28.05
CA ASP A 6 -16.80 -42.55 -27.20
C ASP A 6 -16.78 -41.10 -26.68
N THR A 7 -17.17 -40.89 -25.43
CA THR A 7 -16.97 -39.61 -24.72
C THR A 7 -15.58 -39.62 -24.09
N GLY A 8 -14.53 -39.54 -24.91
CA GLY A 8 -13.18 -39.26 -24.43
C GLY A 8 -13.12 -37.86 -23.82
N ARG A 9 -13.21 -37.75 -22.49
CA ARG A 9 -12.86 -36.51 -21.78
C ARG A 9 -11.35 -36.32 -21.88
N GLN A 10 -10.92 -35.38 -22.71
CA GLN A 10 -9.55 -34.89 -22.71
C GLN A 10 -9.27 -34.23 -21.35
N LEU A 11 -8.37 -34.80 -20.55
CA LEU A 11 -7.94 -34.22 -19.28
C LEU A 11 -7.13 -32.95 -19.59
N ALA A 12 -7.51 -31.83 -18.96
CA ALA A 12 -6.83 -30.55 -19.14
C ALA A 12 -5.37 -30.61 -18.64
N PRO A 13 -4.44 -29.85 -19.24
CA PRO A 13 -3.05 -29.81 -18.79
C PRO A 13 -2.93 -29.30 -17.35
N ILE A 14 -2.14 -30.01 -16.53
CA ILE A 14 -1.80 -29.61 -15.17
C ILE A 14 -0.69 -28.56 -15.24
N SER A 15 -0.96 -27.34 -14.80
CA SER A 15 0.04 -26.26 -14.71
C SER A 15 0.44 -26.04 -13.25
N ILE A 16 1.67 -26.37 -12.89
CA ILE A 16 2.21 -26.14 -11.54
C ILE A 16 3.01 -24.83 -11.56
N ALA A 17 2.57 -23.82 -10.82
CA ALA A 17 3.30 -22.56 -10.64
C ALA A 17 3.90 -22.50 -9.24
N LEU A 18 5.22 -22.64 -9.12
CA LEU A 18 5.93 -22.52 -7.85
C LEU A 18 6.46 -21.08 -7.70
N SER A 19 6.03 -20.38 -6.65
CA SER A 19 6.56 -19.06 -6.29
C SER A 19 7.22 -19.14 -4.91
N ARG A 20 8.41 -18.56 -4.77
CA ARG A 20 9.16 -18.52 -3.50
C ARG A 20 9.44 -17.05 -3.19
N GLN A 21 8.79 -16.50 -2.17
CA GLN A 21 9.17 -15.18 -1.64
C GLN A 21 10.40 -15.33 -0.73
N ARG A 22 11.44 -14.49 -0.94
CA ARG A 22 12.61 -14.48 -0.05
C ARG A 22 12.24 -13.81 1.27
N GLY A 23 12.54 -14.47 2.39
CA GLY A 23 12.49 -13.88 3.74
C GLY A 23 11.39 -14.42 4.66
N TYR A 24 10.36 -15.07 4.12
CA TYR A 24 9.35 -15.83 4.87
C TYR A 24 9.44 -17.30 4.43
N GLY A 25 9.26 -18.24 5.36
CA GLY A 25 9.33 -19.69 5.07
C GLY A 25 8.55 -20.06 3.81
N ALA A 26 9.02 -21.07 3.06
CA ALA A 26 8.54 -21.37 1.71
C ALA A 26 7.02 -21.50 1.63
N HIS A 27 6.34 -20.46 1.12
CA HIS A 27 4.95 -20.54 0.72
C HIS A 27 4.89 -21.28 -0.61
N VAL A 28 4.12 -22.36 -0.67
CA VAL A 28 3.93 -23.12 -1.91
C VAL A 28 2.45 -23.07 -2.25
N SER A 29 2.15 -22.56 -3.44
CA SER A 29 0.80 -22.61 -4.01
C SER A 29 0.80 -23.52 -5.21
N VAL A 30 -0.17 -24.43 -5.30
CA VAL A 30 -0.35 -25.32 -6.46
C VAL A 30 -1.79 -25.20 -6.93
N ALA A 31 -1.97 -24.83 -8.19
CA ALA A 31 -3.27 -24.81 -8.84
C ALA A 31 -3.41 -26.06 -9.73
N LEU A 32 -4.38 -26.93 -9.43
CA LEU A 32 -4.71 -28.08 -10.25
C LEU A 32 -5.98 -27.78 -11.05
N SER A 33 -5.88 -27.77 -12.39
CA SER A 33 -7.06 -27.63 -13.25
C SER A 33 -7.87 -28.91 -13.20
N LEU A 34 -9.16 -28.81 -12.89
CA LEU A 34 -10.10 -29.94 -12.93
C LEU A 34 -10.78 -30.03 -14.30
N ASP A 35 -11.17 -28.88 -14.84
CA ASP A 35 -11.70 -28.71 -16.19
C ASP A 35 -11.47 -27.26 -16.67
N ALA A 36 -12.11 -26.88 -17.78
CA ALA A 36 -11.96 -25.55 -18.39
C ALA A 36 -12.36 -24.41 -17.45
N ASP A 37 -13.28 -24.67 -16.51
CA ASP A 37 -13.93 -23.65 -15.69
C ASP A 37 -13.64 -23.84 -14.20
N ARG A 38 -12.91 -24.88 -13.80
CA ARG A 38 -12.69 -25.21 -12.38
C ARG A 38 -11.25 -25.59 -12.08
N PHE A 39 -10.75 -25.10 -10.95
CA PHE A 39 -9.44 -25.46 -10.42
C PHE A 39 -9.46 -25.62 -8.90
N LEU A 40 -8.55 -26.42 -8.36
CA LEU A 40 -8.27 -26.47 -6.94
C LEU A 40 -6.98 -25.71 -6.67
N LEU A 41 -7.02 -24.73 -5.77
CA LEU A 41 -5.84 -24.04 -5.28
C LEU A 41 -5.48 -24.60 -3.90
N PHE A 42 -4.29 -25.17 -3.81
CA PHE A 42 -3.68 -25.60 -2.56
C PHE A 42 -2.64 -24.59 -2.15
N THR A 43 -2.74 -24.09 -0.93
CA THR A 43 -1.73 -23.22 -0.33
C THR A 43 -1.19 -23.88 0.94
N ALA A 44 0.14 -23.99 1.02
CA ALA A 44 0.84 -24.51 2.17
C ALA A 44 1.77 -23.45 2.74
N SER A 45 1.69 -23.25 4.06
CA SER A 45 2.51 -22.35 4.87
C SER A 45 2.94 -23.08 6.15
N PRO A 46 4.05 -22.65 6.81
CA PRO A 46 4.44 -23.21 8.11
C PRO A 46 3.37 -23.14 9.21
N HIS A 47 2.32 -22.33 9.01
CA HIS A 47 1.26 -22.06 9.99
C HIS A 47 -0.07 -22.78 9.63
N GLY A 48 -0.07 -23.59 8.56
CA GLY A 48 -1.25 -24.35 8.13
C GLY A 48 -1.35 -24.46 6.61
N SER A 49 -2.12 -25.45 6.14
CA SER A 49 -2.43 -25.66 4.72
C SER A 49 -3.93 -25.55 4.48
N ARG A 50 -4.33 -24.96 3.35
CA ARG A 50 -5.74 -24.84 2.94
C ARG A 50 -5.90 -25.23 1.46
N ALA A 51 -7.05 -25.80 1.13
CA ALA A 51 -7.45 -26.12 -0.24
C ALA A 51 -8.78 -25.43 -0.53
N VAL A 52 -8.87 -24.73 -1.67
CA VAL A 52 -10.08 -24.02 -2.09
C VAL A 52 -10.42 -24.42 -3.53
N LEU A 53 -11.69 -24.70 -3.77
CA LEU A 53 -12.23 -24.92 -5.12
C LEU A 53 -12.59 -23.56 -5.74
N GLY A 54 -11.90 -23.20 -6.82
CA GLY A 54 -12.12 -21.97 -7.58
C GLY A 54 -12.74 -22.24 -8.95
N LEU A 55 -13.52 -21.29 -9.45
CA LEU A 55 -14.02 -21.26 -10.82
C LEU A 55 -13.17 -20.29 -11.66
N ARG A 56 -12.84 -20.65 -12.91
CA ARG A 56 -12.24 -19.74 -13.89
C ARG A 56 -13.36 -18.89 -14.49
N PRO A 57 -13.29 -17.55 -14.48
CA PRO A 57 -14.35 -16.74 -15.04
C PRO A 57 -14.33 -16.79 -16.57
N GLY A 58 -15.48 -17.10 -17.17
CA GLY A 58 -15.75 -16.83 -18.58
C GLY A 58 -15.64 -15.32 -18.86
N ALA A 59 -15.18 -14.97 -20.06
CA ALA A 59 -14.98 -13.58 -20.49
C ALA A 59 -16.25 -12.75 -20.28
N GLY A 60 -16.27 -11.87 -19.27
CA GLY A 60 -17.39 -10.96 -19.03
C GLY A 60 -17.65 -10.58 -17.58
N CYS A 61 -17.06 -11.25 -16.60
CA CYS A 61 -17.23 -10.89 -15.19
C CYS A 61 -15.95 -10.23 -14.66
N SER A 62 -16.05 -8.97 -14.25
CA SER A 62 -14.96 -8.29 -13.53
C SER A 62 -14.59 -9.15 -12.32
N PHE A 63 -13.30 -9.44 -12.19
CA PHE A 63 -12.73 -10.07 -11.02
C PHE A 63 -13.32 -9.44 -9.75
N PRO A 64 -13.97 -10.20 -8.85
CA PRO A 64 -13.95 -9.78 -7.45
C PRO A 64 -12.45 -9.73 -7.05
N PRO A 65 -11.98 -8.65 -6.41
CA PRO A 65 -10.57 -8.52 -6.07
C PRO A 65 -10.13 -9.75 -5.28
N LEU A 66 -9.06 -10.39 -5.77
CA LEU A 66 -8.48 -11.63 -5.27
C LEU A 66 -7.77 -11.47 -3.92
N ASN A 67 -8.35 -10.73 -2.97
CA ASN A 67 -7.85 -10.57 -1.61
C ASN A 67 -8.61 -9.43 -0.93
N GLU A 68 -9.40 -9.75 0.08
CA GLU A 68 -9.54 -8.88 1.26
C GLU A 68 -8.17 -8.85 1.98
N GLU A 69 -7.12 -8.32 1.33
CA GLU A 69 -6.01 -7.75 2.07
C GLU A 69 -6.51 -6.41 2.58
N THR A 70 -7.04 -6.47 3.80
CA THR A 70 -7.44 -5.38 4.68
C THR A 70 -6.66 -4.09 4.39
N THR A 71 -7.38 -3.05 3.92
CA THR A 71 -7.32 -1.59 4.18
C THR A 71 -6.04 -0.86 4.64
N MET A 72 -4.86 -1.47 4.66
CA MET A 72 -3.60 -0.90 5.19
C MET A 72 -2.90 0.08 4.26
N ALA A 73 -3.41 0.25 3.03
CA ALA A 73 -2.80 1.08 2.01
C ALA A 73 -3.61 2.36 1.78
N ILE A 74 -2.95 3.50 1.95
CA ILE A 74 -3.50 4.79 1.52
C ILE A 74 -3.59 4.83 -0.01
N THR A 75 -4.71 5.31 -0.49
CA THR A 75 -4.97 5.50 -1.93
C THR A 75 -4.63 6.93 -2.35
N LEU A 76 -4.38 7.13 -3.64
CA LEU A 76 -4.26 8.49 -4.20
C LEU A 76 -5.52 9.33 -3.93
N LYS A 77 -6.72 8.72 -3.98
CA LYS A 77 -7.97 9.40 -3.67
C LYS A 77 -7.98 9.96 -2.23
N GLN A 78 -7.55 9.16 -1.25
CA GLN A 78 -7.39 9.63 0.14
C GLN A 78 -6.32 10.72 0.25
N TYR A 79 -5.20 10.55 -0.46
CA TYR A 79 -4.11 11.53 -0.49
C TYR A 79 -4.56 12.89 -1.03
N TRP A 80 -5.32 12.92 -2.11
CA TRP A 80 -5.74 14.16 -2.77
C TRP A 80 -6.76 14.96 -1.98
N LYS A 81 -7.59 14.30 -1.16
CA LYS A 81 -8.68 14.97 -0.41
C LYS A 81 -9.57 15.82 -1.34
N ASN A 82 -9.87 15.31 -2.54
CA ASN A 82 -10.62 15.98 -3.61
C ASN A 82 -9.92 17.20 -4.27
N ARG A 83 -8.72 17.56 -3.85
CA ARG A 83 -8.00 18.73 -4.37
C ARG A 83 -7.54 18.55 -5.80
N ASP A 84 -7.32 17.32 -6.24
CA ASP A 84 -7.02 16.97 -7.62
C ASP A 84 -8.14 17.36 -8.60
N VAL A 85 -9.38 17.44 -8.12
CA VAL A 85 -10.53 17.90 -8.89
C VAL A 85 -10.75 19.40 -8.70
N GLU A 86 -10.79 19.87 -7.46
CA GLU A 86 -11.09 21.28 -7.14
C GLU A 86 -10.03 22.26 -7.64
N TYR A 87 -8.76 21.82 -7.73
CA TYR A 87 -7.60 22.63 -8.13
C TYR A 87 -6.87 21.99 -9.33
N ALA A 88 -7.62 21.33 -10.22
CA ALA A 88 -7.06 20.61 -11.36
C ALA A 88 -6.14 21.46 -12.25
N ASN A 89 -6.39 22.77 -12.36
CA ASN A 89 -5.58 23.72 -13.11
C ASN A 89 -4.18 23.97 -12.50
N GLU A 90 -4.00 23.68 -11.21
CA GLU A 90 -2.71 23.81 -10.50
C GLU A 90 -1.97 22.47 -10.42
N LEU A 91 -2.64 21.37 -10.77
CA LEU A 91 -2.09 20.03 -10.72
C LEU A 91 -1.20 19.75 -11.94
N THR A 92 0.11 19.85 -11.75
CA THR A 92 1.08 19.57 -12.81
C THR A 92 1.44 18.07 -12.88
N PRO A 93 1.93 17.58 -14.04
CA PRO A 93 2.44 16.21 -14.15
C PRO A 93 3.51 15.86 -13.11
N THR A 94 4.36 16.82 -12.74
CA THR A 94 5.37 16.65 -11.69
C THR A 94 4.73 16.44 -10.32
N ILE A 95 3.71 17.22 -9.96
CA ILE A 95 2.96 17.04 -8.71
C ILE A 95 2.28 15.66 -8.68
N MET A 96 1.71 15.22 -9.80
CA MET A 96 1.11 13.88 -9.91
C MET A 96 2.13 12.76 -9.73
N ALA A 97 3.33 12.90 -10.33
CA ALA A 97 4.41 11.93 -10.17
C ALA A 97 4.91 11.87 -8.73
N ASN A 98 5.11 13.04 -8.10
CA ASN A 98 5.52 13.14 -6.71
C ASN A 98 4.50 12.50 -5.76
N ALA A 99 3.20 12.74 -5.97
CA ALA A 99 2.16 12.14 -5.14
C ALA A 99 2.15 10.61 -5.25
N LYS A 100 2.30 10.05 -6.46
CA LYS A 100 2.41 8.60 -6.66
C LYS A 100 3.57 8.03 -5.86
N GLU A 101 4.72 8.70 -5.89
CA GLU A 101 5.90 8.24 -5.16
C GLU A 101 5.76 8.39 -3.65
N THR A 102 5.19 9.50 -3.18
CA THR A 102 4.89 9.75 -1.77
C THR A 102 3.94 8.68 -1.22
N VAL A 103 2.83 8.40 -1.92
CA VAL A 103 1.87 7.35 -1.54
C VAL A 103 2.53 5.97 -1.55
N ARG A 104 3.34 5.65 -2.55
CA ARG A 104 4.05 4.37 -2.63
C ARG A 104 4.98 4.16 -1.43
N ARG A 105 5.79 5.17 -1.07
CA ARG A 105 6.73 5.10 0.06
C ARG A 105 6.01 5.09 1.40
N ALA A 106 4.97 5.90 1.56
CA ALA A 106 4.13 5.90 2.77
C ALA A 106 3.49 4.53 2.98
N ASN A 107 2.96 3.89 1.94
CA ASN A 107 2.41 2.53 2.03
C ASN A 107 3.47 1.48 2.40
N LEU A 108 4.70 1.60 1.88
CA LEU A 108 5.80 0.73 2.28
C LEU A 108 6.12 0.91 3.78
N PHE A 109 6.13 2.15 4.26
CA PHE A 109 6.34 2.47 5.67
C PHE A 109 5.22 1.93 6.57
N LEU A 110 3.96 2.11 6.18
CA LEU A 110 2.80 1.60 6.93
C LEU A 110 2.80 0.07 6.98
N LYS A 111 3.24 -0.61 5.91
CA LYS A 111 3.44 -2.05 5.92
C LYS A 111 4.51 -2.45 6.95
N ARG A 112 5.65 -1.75 6.99
CA ARG A 112 6.71 -2.01 7.98
C ARG A 112 6.23 -1.80 9.42
N TYR A 113 5.45 -0.74 9.65
CA TYR A 113 4.83 -0.47 10.94
C TYR A 113 3.93 -1.64 11.37
N HIS A 114 3.05 -2.10 10.49
CA HIS A 114 2.17 -3.22 10.75
C HIS A 114 2.96 -4.52 11.02
N ASP A 115 3.95 -4.83 10.17
CA ASP A 115 4.78 -6.03 10.32
C ASP A 115 5.53 -6.04 11.68
N ALA A 116 5.93 -4.87 12.19
CA ALA A 116 6.67 -4.74 13.45
C ALA A 116 5.77 -4.73 14.70
N THR A 117 4.58 -4.11 14.61
CA THR A 117 3.75 -3.83 15.79
C THR A 117 2.49 -4.71 15.88
N GLY A 118 2.09 -5.34 14.77
CA GLY A 118 0.79 -5.99 14.63
C GLY A 118 -0.40 -5.02 14.63
N ALA A 119 -0.15 -3.71 14.70
CA ALA A 119 -1.19 -2.70 14.69
C ALA A 119 -1.55 -2.30 13.25
N THR A 120 -2.85 -2.17 12.99
CA THR A 120 -3.35 -1.46 11.81
C THR A 120 -2.99 0.01 11.97
N ALA A 121 -2.24 0.56 11.02
CA ALA A 121 -2.03 2.00 10.96
C ALA A 121 -3.37 2.70 10.78
N PRO A 122 -3.55 3.94 11.25
CA PRO A 122 -4.79 4.65 11.03
C PRO A 122 -5.07 4.79 9.54
N ASP A 123 -6.27 4.41 9.10
CA ASP A 123 -6.72 4.46 7.69
C ASP A 123 -6.84 5.90 7.13
N GLY A 124 -6.44 6.91 7.90
CA GLY A 124 -6.68 8.32 7.64
C GLY A 124 -5.48 9.06 7.08
N VAL A 125 -5.67 9.73 5.95
CA VAL A 125 -4.80 10.83 5.51
C VAL A 125 -5.43 12.15 5.93
N ASN A 126 -4.72 12.88 6.80
CA ASN A 126 -5.11 14.22 7.24
C ASN A 126 -4.86 15.24 6.11
N SER A 127 -3.72 15.16 5.44
CA SER A 127 -3.38 16.04 4.31
C SER A 127 -2.34 15.41 3.38
N GLY A 128 -2.60 15.41 2.06
CA GLY A 128 -1.59 15.13 1.04
C GLY A 128 -1.13 16.42 0.36
N TRP A 129 -1.27 16.51 -0.96
CA TRP A 129 -0.95 17.74 -1.69
C TRP A 129 -1.80 18.93 -1.22
N ARG A 130 -1.17 20.10 -1.10
CA ARG A 130 -1.85 21.37 -0.81
C ARG A 130 -1.55 22.35 -1.94
N PRO A 131 -2.55 22.82 -2.71
CA PRO A 131 -2.36 23.96 -3.60
C PRO A 131 -1.97 25.21 -2.78
N PRO A 132 -1.34 26.23 -3.41
CA PRO A 132 -0.83 27.42 -2.74
C PRO A 132 -1.87 28.13 -1.86
N SER A 133 -3.12 28.24 -2.33
CA SER A 133 -4.22 28.85 -1.57
C SER A 133 -4.56 28.06 -0.30
N VAL A 134 -4.64 26.73 -0.38
CA VAL A 134 -4.87 25.83 0.76
C VAL A 134 -3.69 25.86 1.72
N ASN A 135 -2.46 25.88 1.22
CA ASN A 135 -1.26 25.97 2.07
C ASN A 135 -1.22 27.32 2.82
N ALA A 136 -1.54 28.43 2.15
CA ALA A 136 -1.59 29.75 2.76
C ALA A 136 -2.68 29.85 3.85
N ALA A 137 -3.81 29.16 3.68
CA ALA A 137 -4.88 29.08 4.67
C ALA A 137 -4.56 28.11 5.83
N THR A 138 -3.55 27.23 5.68
CA THR A 138 -3.18 26.27 6.72
C THR A 138 -2.31 26.95 7.76
N LYS A 139 -2.79 26.99 9.01
CA LYS A 139 -2.08 27.61 10.13
C LYS A 139 -0.66 27.05 10.27
N ASN A 140 0.32 27.95 10.40
CA ASN A 140 1.75 27.64 10.56
C ASN A 140 2.39 26.87 9.39
N ALA A 141 1.73 26.72 8.24
CA ALA A 141 2.34 26.05 7.10
C ALA A 141 3.51 26.85 6.53
N ALA A 142 4.62 26.16 6.26
CA ALA A 142 5.80 26.78 5.67
C ALA A 142 5.52 27.27 4.24
N LYS A 143 6.14 28.40 3.86
CA LYS A 143 6.07 28.96 2.49
C LYS A 143 6.62 27.99 1.43
N ASN A 144 7.65 27.22 1.79
CA ASN A 144 8.29 26.22 0.93
C ASN A 144 7.92 24.79 1.37
N SER A 145 6.68 24.59 1.83
CA SER A 145 6.17 23.31 2.32
C SER A 145 6.31 22.20 1.26
N PRO A 146 6.70 20.98 1.65
CA PRO A 146 6.74 19.83 0.74
C PRO A 146 5.32 19.40 0.29
N HIS A 147 4.27 19.80 1.00
CA HIS A 147 2.90 19.58 0.55
C HIS A 147 2.57 20.33 -0.74
N LEU A 148 3.21 21.47 -1.02
CA LEU A 148 3.00 22.23 -2.28
C LEU A 148 3.43 21.43 -3.51
N THR A 149 4.43 20.58 -3.35
CA THR A 149 5.03 19.78 -4.43
C THR A 149 4.60 18.31 -4.38
N ALA A 150 3.62 17.97 -3.54
CA ALA A 150 3.16 16.61 -3.28
C ALA A 150 4.25 15.62 -2.82
N GLN A 151 5.26 16.15 -2.13
CA GLN A 151 6.36 15.37 -1.55
C GLN A 151 6.15 15.07 -0.07
N ALA A 152 4.96 15.34 0.48
CA ALA A 152 4.61 15.07 1.88
C ALA A 152 3.19 14.51 2.04
N VAL A 153 2.98 13.83 3.16
CA VAL A 153 1.71 13.30 3.64
C VAL A 153 1.64 13.45 5.16
N ASP A 154 0.50 13.91 5.66
CA ASP A 154 0.15 13.85 7.08
C ASP A 154 -0.78 12.65 7.29
N LEU A 155 -0.28 11.62 7.95
CA LEU A 155 -1.07 10.46 8.35
C LEU A 155 -1.77 10.76 9.68
N SER A 156 -3.01 10.30 9.84
CA SER A 156 -3.67 10.34 11.15
C SER A 156 -2.85 9.50 12.14
N ASP A 157 -2.64 10.03 13.34
CA ASP A 157 -1.95 9.32 14.43
C ASP A 157 -2.53 9.76 15.77
N ASP A 158 -3.86 9.65 15.92
CA ASP A 158 -4.62 10.22 17.04
C ASP A 158 -4.15 9.80 18.45
N VAL A 159 -3.49 8.64 18.53
CA VAL A 159 -2.92 8.05 19.75
C VAL A 159 -1.39 8.05 19.74
N GLU A 160 -0.75 8.75 18.80
CA GLU A 160 0.70 8.92 18.65
C GLU A 160 1.49 7.58 18.55
N ALA A 161 0.87 6.54 17.98
CA ALA A 161 1.46 5.22 17.88
C ALA A 161 2.53 5.15 16.79
N ILE A 162 2.29 5.79 15.64
CA ILE A 162 3.29 5.88 14.57
C ILE A 162 4.48 6.71 15.05
N ASP A 163 4.22 7.85 15.68
CA ASP A 163 5.24 8.74 16.21
C ASP A 163 6.11 8.09 17.29
N ARG A 164 5.50 7.36 18.23
CA ARG A 164 6.25 6.56 19.22
C ARG A 164 7.08 5.47 18.56
N TRP A 165 6.56 4.83 17.51
CA TRP A 165 7.30 3.80 16.78
C TRP A 165 8.47 4.40 15.99
N ILE A 166 8.31 5.56 15.35
CA ILE A 166 9.39 6.27 14.65
C ILE A 166 10.56 6.58 15.61
N ALA A 167 10.30 6.83 16.89
CA ALA A 167 11.34 7.06 17.89
C ALA A 167 12.14 5.80 18.27
N SER A 168 11.71 4.60 17.86
CA SER A 168 12.43 3.34 18.07
C SER A 168 13.52 3.12 17.00
N PRO A 169 14.54 2.28 17.26
CA PRO A 169 15.54 1.90 16.26
C PRO A 169 14.92 1.29 14.99
N GLU A 170 13.88 0.47 15.13
CA GLU A 170 13.19 -0.20 14.03
C GLU A 170 12.40 0.80 13.16
N GLY A 171 11.69 1.74 13.80
CA GLY A 171 10.98 2.80 13.09
C GLY A 171 11.93 3.76 12.37
N LEU A 172 13.05 4.12 12.99
CA LEU A 172 14.11 4.90 12.33
C LEU A 172 14.68 4.17 11.10
N GLN A 173 14.91 2.85 11.22
CA GLN A 173 15.37 2.05 10.07
C GLN A 173 14.30 1.98 8.97
N ALA A 174 13.02 1.88 9.34
CA ALA A 174 11.93 1.91 8.37
C ALA A 174 11.89 3.22 7.56
N LEU A 175 12.18 4.37 8.18
CA LEU A 175 12.32 5.63 7.45
C LEU A 175 13.48 5.61 6.45
N VAL A 176 14.60 4.97 6.79
CA VAL A 176 15.73 4.81 5.85
C VAL A 176 15.35 3.90 4.69
N ASP A 177 14.77 2.73 4.98
CA ASP A 177 14.39 1.72 3.99
C ASP A 177 13.33 2.24 3.01
N CYS A 178 12.42 3.08 3.48
CA CYS A 178 11.37 3.70 2.67
C CYS A 178 11.83 5.00 1.99
N ASP A 179 13.05 5.45 2.27
CA ASP A 179 13.59 6.75 1.88
C ASP A 179 12.62 7.90 2.19
N LEU A 180 12.25 8.00 3.46
CA LEU A 180 11.38 9.02 4.03
C LEU A 180 12.09 9.83 5.10
N TYR A 181 11.51 10.98 5.39
CA TYR A 181 11.87 11.87 6.48
C TYR A 181 10.59 12.18 7.26
N ALA A 182 10.68 12.30 8.57
CA ALA A 182 9.55 12.57 9.45
C ALA A 182 9.81 13.81 10.31
N GLU A 183 8.77 14.60 10.56
CA GLU A 183 8.85 15.60 11.63
C GLU A 183 8.88 14.89 13.00
N ALA A 184 9.47 15.53 14.00
CA ALA A 184 9.55 14.99 15.34
C ALA A 184 8.15 14.96 15.99
N PRO A 185 7.80 13.91 16.75
CA PRO A 185 6.47 13.76 17.36
C PRO A 185 5.94 14.97 18.14
N LYS A 186 6.85 15.72 18.79
CA LYS A 186 6.50 16.92 19.55
C LYS A 186 5.93 18.05 18.68
N ALA A 187 6.26 18.07 17.39
CA ALA A 187 5.79 19.06 16.44
C ALA A 187 4.48 18.64 15.74
N THR A 188 4.14 17.35 15.80
CA THR A 188 3.00 16.76 15.10
C THR A 188 2.05 16.01 16.05
N PRO A 189 1.57 16.63 17.13
CA PRO A 189 0.71 15.94 18.09
C PRO A 189 -0.57 15.47 17.39
N ARG A 190 -0.77 14.14 17.33
CA ARG A 190 -1.90 13.44 16.71
C ARG A 190 -1.82 13.21 15.19
N TRP A 191 -0.70 13.50 14.54
CA TRP A 191 -0.47 13.12 13.15
C TRP A 191 1.00 12.77 12.90
N ALA A 192 1.28 11.89 11.96
CA ALA A 192 2.66 11.63 11.55
C ALA A 192 2.91 12.34 10.22
N HIS A 193 3.79 13.35 10.22
CA HIS A 193 4.21 14.01 8.98
C HIS A 193 5.36 13.23 8.35
N LEU A 194 5.17 12.75 7.12
CA LEU A 194 6.20 12.06 6.33
C LEU A 194 6.44 12.81 5.01
N GLN A 195 7.70 12.91 4.61
CA GLN A 195 8.09 13.53 3.34
C GLN A 195 9.17 12.73 2.60
N THR A 196 9.14 12.80 1.27
CA THR A 196 10.16 12.22 0.37
C THR A 196 11.31 13.18 0.09
N ARG A 197 11.09 14.48 0.33
CA ARG A 197 12.10 15.52 0.15
C ARG A 197 13.12 15.44 1.28
N ALA A 198 14.40 15.28 0.93
CA ALA A 198 15.47 15.32 1.92
C ALA A 198 15.56 16.68 2.62
N ILE A 199 15.88 16.65 3.92
CA ILE A 199 16.17 17.85 4.69
C ILE A 199 17.67 18.17 4.64
N ALA A 200 18.02 19.44 4.83
CA ALA A 200 19.40 19.91 4.76
C ALA A 200 20.35 19.19 5.75
N SER A 201 19.87 18.81 6.93
CA SER A 201 20.68 18.11 7.94
C SER A 201 20.86 16.62 7.66
N GLY A 202 20.11 16.05 6.70
CA GLY A 202 20.11 14.62 6.39
C GLY A 202 19.48 13.71 7.45
N LYS A 203 19.06 14.23 8.62
CA LYS A 203 18.43 13.42 9.68
C LYS A 203 17.07 12.90 9.24
N ARG A 204 16.77 11.64 9.50
CA ARG A 204 15.46 11.05 9.16
C ARG A 204 14.32 11.62 10.01
N VAL A 205 14.60 12.08 11.22
CA VAL A 205 13.64 12.78 12.09
C VAL A 205 14.14 14.19 12.37
N PHE A 206 13.28 15.20 12.19
CA PHE A 206 13.66 16.61 12.30
C PHE A 206 12.61 17.48 12.96
N ASN A 207 13.03 18.61 13.52
CA ASN A 207 12.09 19.64 13.95
C ASN A 207 11.78 20.55 12.74
N PRO A 208 10.50 20.83 12.46
CA PRO A 208 10.09 21.65 11.31
C PRO A 208 10.54 23.12 11.40
#